data_AF-A0A8T1A995-F1
#
_entry.id   AF-A0A8T1A995-F1
#
_cell.length_a   1.000
_cell.length_b   1.000
_cell.length_c   1.000
_cell.angle_alpha   90.00
_cell.angle_beta   90.00
_cell.angle_gamma   90.00
#
_symmetry.space_group_name_H-M   'P 1'
#
loop_
_entity.id
_entity.type
_entity.pdbx_description
1 polymer ?
#
loop_
_entity_poly.entity_id
_entity_poly.type
_entity_poly.pdbx_seq_one_letter_code
_entity_poly.pdbx_strand_id
1 'polypeptide(L)'
;MVKLFCAIVGVAGSAFEVDIDDAESVSALKDAIKAKKPNDFKDVDADKLQLFLAKTDDGAWLKSKDLLRMRKGEIPNEVESRYMNEELEDPTDKICSKFPSTIPDGTIHVLVVVPEQGTSAPLVSDGGVFDRCSDPFFSKFQTVDEVNSWLQFPALLPLTERQTLYVRSSYKSIAAQALTKVDPNRRKYAVITGTPGIGKSVFVYYVMWRLIKDKKRVLFITRQPPIYFDGSTIHECKQLPYSGNQQFWSPDLWCLVDSVDPTNVAGMPIECCSVLLASTPRRDCIGEFKKLAPTPDVFYMPLSCVGESI
;
A
#
# COMPACT_ATOMS: atom_id res chain seq x y z
N MET A 1 -15.44 30.90 20.75
CA MET A 1 -15.55 29.43 20.99
C MET A 1 -16.40 28.74 19.92
N VAL A 2 -15.78 27.82 19.19
CA VAL A 2 -16.29 27.06 18.04
C VAL A 2 -16.22 25.57 18.36
N LYS A 3 -17.20 24.82 17.84
CA LYS A 3 -17.29 23.37 17.99
C LYS A 3 -16.92 22.69 16.68
N LEU A 4 -15.86 21.89 16.71
CA LEU A 4 -15.35 21.17 15.56
C LEU A 4 -15.49 19.66 15.77
N PHE A 5 -16.24 18.99 14.91
CA PHE A 5 -16.15 17.55 14.75
C PHE A 5 -14.91 17.13 13.95
N CYS A 6 -14.10 16.28 14.56
CA CYS A 6 -12.87 15.71 14.01
C CYS A 6 -13.03 14.20 13.80
N ALA A 7 -12.41 13.67 12.75
CA ALA A 7 -12.33 12.23 12.50
C ALA A 7 -10.88 11.82 12.22
N ILE A 8 -10.44 10.71 12.81
CA ILE A 8 -9.11 10.15 12.54
C ILE A 8 -9.20 9.30 11.28
N VAL A 9 -8.30 9.54 10.34
CA VAL A 9 -8.23 8.81 9.08
C VAL A 9 -7.65 7.42 9.33
N GLY A 10 -8.24 6.39 8.72
CA GLY A 10 -7.77 5.00 8.83
C GLY A 10 -8.09 4.29 10.15
N VAL A 11 -8.58 4.98 11.19
CA VAL A 11 -8.96 4.37 12.48
C VAL A 11 -10.46 4.12 12.52
N ALA A 12 -10.87 2.87 12.80
CA ALA A 12 -12.27 2.52 12.98
C ALA A 12 -12.85 3.19 14.24
N GLY A 13 -13.52 4.32 14.07
CA GLY A 13 -14.12 5.09 15.17
C GLY A 13 -15.09 6.15 14.69
N SER A 14 -15.98 6.59 15.58
CA SER A 14 -16.87 7.73 15.31
C SER A 14 -16.09 9.05 15.45
N ALA A 15 -16.54 10.07 14.72
CA ALA A 15 -16.07 11.44 14.90
C ALA A 15 -16.27 11.91 16.35
N PHE A 16 -15.40 12.81 16.80
CA PHE A 16 -15.40 13.36 18.14
C PHE A 16 -15.38 14.88 18.12
N GLU A 17 -15.95 15.48 19.16
CA GLU A 17 -16.11 16.93 19.29
C GLU A 17 -14.90 17.56 19.99
N VAL A 18 -14.40 18.65 19.42
CA VAL A 18 -13.34 19.50 19.94
C VAL A 18 -13.88 20.92 20.08
N ASP A 19 -13.75 21.47 21.29
CA ASP A 19 -14.10 22.86 21.60
C ASP A 19 -12.82 23.71 21.56
N ILE A 20 -12.82 24.79 20.77
CA ILE A 20 -11.66 25.70 20.66
C ILE A 20 -12.12 27.15 20.48
N ASP A 21 -11.37 28.13 20.96
CA ASP A 21 -11.68 29.53 20.65
C ASP A 21 -11.26 29.87 19.21
N ASP A 22 -12.07 30.65 18.50
CA ASP A 22 -11.83 31.02 17.11
C ASP A 22 -10.62 31.96 16.93
N ALA A 23 -10.23 32.68 17.99
CA ALA A 23 -9.02 33.48 18.00
C ALA A 23 -7.73 32.66 18.19
N GLU A 24 -7.84 31.38 18.58
CA GLU A 24 -6.71 30.48 18.80
C GLU A 24 -6.09 29.99 17.50
N SER A 25 -4.91 29.40 17.63
CA SER A 25 -4.09 28.94 16.51
C SER A 25 -4.37 27.49 16.10
N VAL A 26 -3.94 27.11 14.89
CA VAL A 26 -3.93 25.71 14.43
C VAL A 26 -3.07 24.84 15.36
N SER A 27 -1.98 25.36 15.93
CA SER A 27 -1.20 24.64 16.95
C SER A 27 -2.06 24.27 18.16
N ALA A 28 -2.85 25.22 18.68
CA ALA A 28 -3.74 24.98 19.81
C ALA A 28 -4.84 23.96 19.45
N LEU A 29 -5.28 23.91 18.19
CA LEU A 29 -6.21 22.89 17.71
C LEU A 29 -5.58 21.49 17.73
N LYS A 30 -4.33 21.34 17.29
CA LYS A 30 -3.60 20.07 17.36
C LYS A 30 -3.49 19.57 18.81
N ASP A 31 -3.17 20.46 19.75
CA ASP A 31 -3.11 20.14 21.18
C ASP A 31 -4.48 19.70 21.73
N ALA A 32 -5.56 20.44 21.38
CA ALA A 32 -6.91 20.12 21.80
C ALA A 32 -7.39 18.76 21.26
N ILE A 33 -7.07 18.44 20.01
CA ILE A 33 -7.34 17.13 19.39
C ILE A 33 -6.61 16.02 20.14
N LYS A 34 -5.32 16.19 20.40
CA LYS A 34 -4.51 15.22 21.15
C LYS A 34 -5.10 14.95 22.53
N ALA A 35 -5.50 16.01 23.24
CA ALA A 35 -6.07 15.92 24.58
C ALA A 35 -7.40 15.16 24.63
N LYS A 36 -8.21 15.18 23.57
CA LYS A 36 -9.49 14.44 23.50
C LYS A 36 -9.31 12.93 23.33
N LYS A 37 -8.19 12.50 22.74
CA LYS A 37 -7.91 11.09 22.41
C LYS A 37 -6.49 10.69 22.83
N PRO A 38 -6.16 10.75 24.14
CA PRO A 38 -4.79 10.56 24.61
C PRO A 38 -4.26 9.14 24.34
N ASN A 39 -5.13 8.13 24.29
CA ASN A 39 -4.72 6.75 24.00
C ASN A 39 -4.39 6.55 22.51
N ASP A 40 -5.18 7.14 21.61
CA ASP A 40 -4.95 7.05 20.16
C ASP A 40 -3.72 7.85 19.73
N PHE A 41 -3.34 8.89 20.51
CA PHE A 41 -2.20 9.77 20.24
C PHE A 41 -1.07 9.66 21.28
N LYS A 42 -1.00 8.55 22.03
CA LYS A 42 -0.08 8.40 23.18
C LYS A 42 1.41 8.59 22.82
N ASP A 43 1.80 8.15 21.63
CA ASP A 43 3.19 8.16 21.13
C ASP A 43 3.41 9.23 20.05
N VAL A 44 2.47 10.17 19.90
CA VAL A 44 2.50 11.16 18.83
C VAL A 44 2.44 12.56 19.42
N ASP A 45 3.45 13.38 19.11
CA ASP A 45 3.46 14.79 19.49
C ASP A 45 2.38 15.55 18.71
N ALA A 46 1.74 16.54 19.36
CA ALA A 46 0.60 17.23 18.78
C ALA A 46 0.97 17.96 17.48
N ASP A 47 2.15 18.60 17.45
CA ASP A 47 2.71 19.29 16.30
C ASP A 47 2.86 18.39 15.07
N LYS A 48 3.10 17.09 15.30
CA LYS A 48 3.20 16.09 14.24
C LYS A 48 1.85 15.77 13.62
N LEU A 49 0.71 15.96 14.29
CA LEU A 49 -0.59 15.70 13.66
C LEU A 49 -0.77 16.54 12.38
N GLN A 50 -1.20 15.89 11.31
CA GLN A 50 -1.59 16.57 10.06
C GLN A 50 -3.10 16.73 10.06
N LEU A 51 -3.57 17.95 9.81
CA LEU A 51 -4.99 18.29 9.86
C LEU A 51 -5.44 18.74 8.48
N PHE A 52 -6.56 18.21 8.00
CA PHE A 52 -7.16 18.59 6.71
C PHE A 52 -8.59 19.07 6.91
N LEU A 53 -9.00 20.08 6.13
CA LEU A 53 -10.40 20.48 6.05
C LEU A 53 -11.21 19.39 5.36
N ALA A 54 -12.24 18.89 6.04
CA ALA A 54 -13.12 17.83 5.58
C ALA A 54 -14.17 18.32 4.56
N LYS A 55 -13.71 18.98 3.49
CA LYS A 55 -14.55 19.50 2.40
C LYS A 55 -14.36 18.70 1.12
N THR A 56 -15.42 18.57 0.33
CA THR A 56 -15.33 18.10 -1.06
C THR A 56 -14.73 19.17 -1.96
N ASP A 57 -14.39 18.78 -3.20
CA ASP A 57 -13.99 19.72 -4.27
C ASP A 57 -15.03 20.82 -4.52
N ASP A 58 -16.32 20.52 -4.33
CA ASP A 58 -17.43 21.48 -4.44
C ASP A 58 -17.58 22.39 -3.20
N GLY A 59 -16.70 22.27 -2.21
CA GLY A 59 -16.68 23.08 -0.99
C GLY A 59 -17.69 22.64 0.09
N ALA A 60 -18.38 21.51 -0.09
CA ALA A 60 -19.35 20.99 0.87
C ALA A 60 -18.66 20.18 1.97
N TRP A 61 -19.08 20.34 3.22
CA TRP A 61 -18.55 19.57 4.35
C TRP A 61 -18.98 18.10 4.30
N LEU A 62 -18.08 17.22 4.76
CA LEU A 62 -18.33 15.79 4.90
C LEU A 62 -19.46 15.54 5.91
N LYS A 63 -20.43 14.69 5.58
CA LYS A 63 -21.55 14.38 6.48
C LYS A 63 -21.23 13.13 7.31
N SER A 64 -21.80 13.08 8.52
CA SER A 64 -21.67 11.91 9.41
C SER A 64 -22.14 10.59 8.77
N LYS A 65 -23.10 10.65 7.83
CA LYS A 65 -23.56 9.46 7.07
C LYS A 65 -22.50 8.92 6.12
N ASP A 66 -21.67 9.78 5.55
CA ASP A 66 -20.62 9.36 4.63
C ASP A 66 -19.48 8.67 5.38
N LEU A 67 -19.13 9.13 6.59
CA LEU A 67 -18.26 8.39 7.50
C LEU A 67 -18.76 6.97 7.81
N LEU A 68 -20.07 6.78 7.99
CA LEU A 68 -20.64 5.45 8.22
C LEU A 68 -20.54 4.55 6.99
N ARG A 69 -20.66 5.12 5.79
CA ARG A 69 -20.50 4.40 4.53
C ARG A 69 -19.03 4.05 4.27
N MET A 70 -18.10 4.94 4.63
CA MET A 70 -16.64 4.68 4.64
C MET A 70 -16.31 3.53 5.60
N ARG A 71 -16.87 3.56 6.82
CA ARG A 71 -16.73 2.46 7.81
C ARG A 71 -17.24 1.12 7.29
N LYS A 72 -18.30 1.11 6.48
CA LYS A 72 -18.88 -0.11 5.89
C LYS A 72 -18.18 -0.57 4.62
N GLY A 73 -17.17 0.16 4.14
CA GLY A 73 -16.50 -0.13 2.87
C GLY A 73 -17.38 0.12 1.64
N GLU A 74 -18.50 0.84 1.79
CA GLU A 74 -19.43 1.18 0.71
C GLU A 74 -18.92 2.34 -0.16
N ILE A 75 -17.91 3.08 0.33
CA ILE A 75 -17.23 4.15 -0.38
C ILE A 75 -15.79 3.70 -0.65
N PRO A 76 -15.33 3.65 -1.91
CA PRO A 76 -13.93 3.34 -2.23
C PRO A 76 -12.97 4.31 -1.54
N ASN A 77 -11.80 3.82 -1.09
CA ASN A 77 -10.75 4.63 -0.44
C ASN A 77 -10.29 5.84 -1.29
N GLU A 78 -10.53 5.82 -2.61
CA GLU A 78 -10.30 6.94 -3.53
C GLU A 78 -11.14 8.19 -3.25
N VAL A 79 -12.23 8.07 -2.47
CA VAL A 79 -13.05 9.22 -2.07
C VAL A 79 -12.50 9.84 -0.78
N GLU A 80 -11.73 9.13 0.05
CA GLU A 80 -11.10 9.68 1.26
C GLU A 80 -10.14 10.83 0.95
N SER A 81 -9.34 10.70 -0.10
CA SER A 81 -8.45 11.77 -0.58
C SER A 81 -9.23 12.97 -1.15
N ARG A 82 -10.46 12.77 -1.67
CA ARG A 82 -11.33 13.87 -2.14
C ARG A 82 -11.91 14.72 -1.01
N TYR A 83 -11.79 14.27 0.24
CA TYR A 83 -12.23 15.03 1.40
C TYR A 83 -11.05 15.72 2.11
N MET A 84 -9.82 15.57 1.63
CA MET A 84 -8.62 16.24 2.12
C MET A 84 -8.29 17.45 1.25
N ASN A 85 -9.19 18.45 1.24
CA ASN A 85 -9.12 19.57 0.30
C ASN A 85 -7.95 20.52 0.60
N GLU A 86 -7.82 20.94 1.85
CA GLU A 86 -6.81 21.90 2.28
C GLU A 86 -6.14 21.41 3.57
N GLU A 87 -4.81 21.33 3.59
CA GLU A 87 -4.03 21.05 4.80
C GLU A 87 -3.88 22.32 5.65
N LEU A 88 -4.11 22.18 6.95
CA LEU A 88 -3.86 23.23 7.93
C LEU A 88 -2.37 23.19 8.31
N GLU A 89 -1.52 23.63 7.39
CA GLU A 89 -0.06 23.51 7.49
C GLU A 89 0.55 24.54 8.46
N ASP A 90 0.14 25.81 8.38
CA ASP A 90 0.72 26.89 9.20
C ASP A 90 0.19 26.82 10.65
N PRO A 91 1.03 26.54 11.65
CA PRO A 91 0.60 26.42 13.03
C PRO A 91 0.16 27.75 13.65
N THR A 92 0.51 28.88 13.03
CA THR A 92 0.18 30.24 13.50
C THR A 92 -1.15 30.77 12.94
N ASP A 93 -1.71 30.10 11.94
CA ASP A 93 -3.01 30.44 11.38
C ASP A 93 -4.08 30.37 12.48
N LYS A 94 -4.99 31.34 12.45
CA LYS A 94 -6.11 31.36 13.39
C LYS A 94 -7.23 30.46 12.91
N ILE A 95 -7.98 29.89 13.84
CA ILE A 95 -9.16 29.10 13.51
C ILE A 95 -10.19 29.94 12.75
N CYS A 96 -10.38 31.22 13.12
CA CYS A 96 -11.28 32.13 12.42
C CYS A 96 -10.90 32.45 10.97
N SER A 97 -9.64 32.23 10.55
CA SER A 97 -9.23 32.42 9.15
C SER A 97 -9.45 31.17 8.30
N LYS A 98 -9.52 29.99 8.91
CA LYS A 98 -9.68 28.70 8.21
C LYS A 98 -11.10 28.15 8.26
N PHE A 99 -11.84 28.46 9.32
CA PHE A 99 -13.22 28.01 9.52
C PHE A 99 -14.19 29.18 9.46
N PRO A 100 -15.38 29.01 8.85
CA PRO A 100 -16.41 30.03 8.87
C PRO A 100 -16.92 30.25 10.30
N SER A 101 -17.43 31.45 10.58
CA SER A 101 -17.99 31.81 11.89
C SER A 101 -19.22 30.99 12.27
N THR A 102 -19.91 30.41 11.30
CA THR A 102 -21.01 29.46 11.51
C THR A 102 -20.74 28.18 10.75
N ILE A 103 -20.60 27.09 11.48
CA ILE A 103 -20.31 25.77 10.92
C ILE A 103 -21.62 24.96 10.92
N PRO A 104 -21.96 24.26 9.83
CA PRO A 104 -23.16 23.44 9.79
C PRO A 104 -23.16 22.31 10.82
N ASP A 105 -24.33 22.03 11.40
CA ASP A 105 -24.49 20.88 12.29
C ASP A 105 -24.51 19.56 11.51
N GLY A 106 -24.08 18.47 12.16
CA GLY A 106 -24.11 17.11 11.62
C GLY A 106 -23.04 16.81 10.57
N THR A 107 -22.10 17.73 10.36
CA THR A 107 -20.94 17.59 9.48
C THR A 107 -19.64 17.39 10.25
N ILE A 108 -18.63 16.91 9.53
CA ILE A 108 -17.26 16.72 9.97
C ILE A 108 -16.45 17.86 9.37
N HIS A 109 -15.54 18.42 10.16
CA HIS A 109 -14.83 19.64 9.79
C HIS A 109 -13.34 19.39 9.62
N VAL A 110 -12.78 18.47 10.40
CA VAL A 110 -11.34 18.18 10.40
C VAL A 110 -11.11 16.69 10.23
N LEU A 111 -10.27 16.33 9.26
CA LEU A 111 -9.66 15.00 9.17
C LEU A 111 -8.28 15.06 9.81
N VAL A 112 -8.01 14.12 10.72
CA VAL A 112 -6.76 14.02 11.46
C VAL A 112 -5.97 12.85 10.91
N VAL A 113 -4.81 13.14 10.35
CA VAL A 113 -3.82 12.17 9.89
C VAL A 113 -2.67 12.15 10.90
N VAL A 114 -2.28 10.94 11.28
CA VAL A 114 -1.24 10.70 12.27
C VAL A 114 0.02 10.27 11.52
N PRO A 115 1.08 11.10 11.44
CA PRO A 115 2.30 10.67 10.78
C PRO A 115 3.11 9.73 11.66
N GLU A 116 3.78 8.81 11.01
CA GLU A 116 4.44 7.69 11.64
C GLU A 116 5.78 8.12 12.25
N GLN A 117 5.90 8.06 13.58
CA GLN A 117 7.19 8.19 14.23
C GLN A 117 7.99 6.91 14.02
N GLY A 118 9.19 7.06 13.44
CA GLY A 118 10.16 6.00 13.22
C GLY A 118 10.51 5.28 14.52
N THR A 119 9.82 4.17 14.77
CA THR A 119 10.22 3.18 15.77
C THR A 119 10.35 1.85 15.05
N SER A 120 11.57 1.35 15.01
CA SER A 120 11.88 -0.02 14.60
C SER A 120 11.23 -1.01 15.57
N ALA A 121 9.97 -1.33 15.32
CA ALA A 121 9.24 -2.45 15.92
C ALA A 121 8.43 -3.13 14.81
N PRO A 122 8.12 -4.44 14.93
CA PRO A 122 7.55 -5.20 13.84
C PRO A 122 6.23 -4.59 13.40
N LEU A 123 6.07 -4.44 12.09
CA LEU A 123 4.77 -4.20 11.47
C LEU A 123 3.77 -5.23 12.00
N VAL A 124 2.49 -4.84 12.02
CA VAL A 124 1.30 -5.63 12.38
C VAL A 124 0.77 -5.37 13.78
N SER A 125 -0.12 -4.38 13.86
CA SER A 125 -1.53 -4.64 14.23
C SER A 125 -2.41 -3.51 13.70
N ASP A 126 -2.48 -3.41 12.36
CA ASP A 126 -3.53 -2.64 11.70
C ASP A 126 -4.80 -3.49 11.69
N GLY A 127 -5.59 -3.41 12.76
CA GLY A 127 -7.01 -3.79 12.82
C GLY A 127 -7.45 -5.21 12.40
N GLY A 128 -6.55 -6.17 12.20
CA GLY A 128 -6.90 -7.52 11.68
C GLY A 128 -6.86 -7.66 10.15
N VAL A 129 -6.14 -6.77 9.45
CA VAL A 129 -5.94 -6.83 7.98
C VAL A 129 -5.03 -7.98 7.57
N PHE A 130 -4.04 -8.31 8.41
CA PHE A 130 -3.06 -9.36 8.19
C PHE A 130 -3.29 -10.52 9.16
N ASP A 131 -3.56 -11.70 8.62
CA ASP A 131 -3.57 -12.94 9.38
C ASP A 131 -2.25 -13.69 9.19
N ARG A 132 -1.93 -14.56 10.14
CA ARG A 132 -0.85 -15.54 9.94
C ARG A 132 -1.14 -16.37 8.70
N CYS A 133 -0.15 -16.52 7.83
CA CYS A 133 -0.31 -17.31 6.62
C CYS A 133 -0.61 -18.78 6.97
N SER A 134 -1.79 -19.24 6.56
CA SER A 134 -2.30 -20.58 6.77
C SER A 134 -1.97 -21.51 5.61
N ASP A 135 -1.64 -20.95 4.44
CA ASP A 135 -1.25 -21.71 3.27
C ASP A 135 0.07 -22.50 3.52
N PRO A 136 0.06 -23.84 3.33
CA PRO A 136 1.19 -24.70 3.65
C PRO A 136 2.41 -24.49 2.74
N PHE A 137 2.21 -23.93 1.54
CA PHE A 137 3.28 -23.57 0.63
C PHE A 137 3.92 -22.25 1.05
N PHE A 138 3.11 -21.20 1.24
CA PHE A 138 3.62 -19.86 1.55
C PHE A 138 4.20 -19.76 2.97
N SER A 139 3.60 -20.40 3.97
CA SER A 139 4.10 -20.40 5.36
C SER A 139 5.53 -20.94 5.50
N LYS A 140 5.99 -21.77 4.55
CA LYS A 140 7.35 -22.34 4.53
C LYS A 140 8.22 -21.77 3.41
N PHE A 141 7.74 -20.79 2.65
CA PHE A 141 8.43 -20.29 1.47
C PHE A 141 9.80 -19.67 1.78
N GLN A 142 9.97 -19.11 2.98
CA GLN A 142 11.23 -18.51 3.43
C GLN A 142 12.37 -19.54 3.62
N THR A 143 12.02 -20.81 3.85
CA THR A 143 12.99 -21.90 4.08
C THR A 143 13.52 -22.49 2.77
N VAL A 144 13.04 -22.02 1.63
CA VAL A 144 13.41 -22.53 0.30
C VAL A 144 14.79 -21.99 -0.07
N ASP A 145 15.69 -22.85 -0.52
CA ASP A 145 17.00 -22.46 -1.05
C ASP A 145 17.16 -22.94 -2.50
N GLU A 146 18.07 -22.29 -3.23
CA GLU A 146 18.47 -22.71 -4.57
C GLU A 146 19.59 -23.75 -4.48
N VAL A 147 19.36 -24.94 -5.03
CA VAL A 147 20.33 -26.03 -5.10
C VAL A 147 20.41 -26.52 -6.54
N ASN A 148 21.60 -26.47 -7.15
CA ASN A 148 21.84 -26.91 -8.54
C ASN A 148 20.87 -26.28 -9.56
N SER A 149 20.60 -24.97 -9.44
CA SER A 149 19.63 -24.23 -10.28
C SER A 149 18.17 -24.66 -10.11
N TRP A 150 17.82 -25.30 -9.00
CA TRP A 150 16.43 -25.61 -8.65
C TRP A 150 16.07 -24.99 -7.31
N LEU A 151 14.92 -24.32 -7.24
CA LEU A 151 14.26 -24.03 -5.97
C LEU A 151 13.48 -25.29 -5.55
N GLN A 152 13.70 -25.74 -4.32
CA GLN A 152 13.02 -26.91 -3.75
C GLN A 152 12.02 -26.45 -2.69
N PHE A 153 10.73 -26.67 -2.95
CA PHE A 153 9.65 -26.28 -2.08
C PHE A 153 9.21 -27.43 -1.18
N PRO A 154 8.93 -27.16 0.11
CA PRO A 154 8.42 -28.18 1.03
C PRO A 154 6.96 -28.57 0.78
N ALA A 155 6.25 -27.85 -0.09
CA ALA A 155 4.89 -28.13 -0.54
C ALA A 155 4.77 -27.87 -2.06
N LEU A 156 3.65 -28.27 -2.66
CA LEU A 156 3.42 -28.11 -4.10
C LEU A 156 3.24 -26.63 -4.46
N LEU A 157 4.00 -26.16 -5.46
CA LEU A 157 3.81 -24.86 -6.07
C LEU A 157 2.43 -24.80 -6.74
N PRO A 158 1.55 -23.83 -6.39
CA PRO A 158 0.17 -23.81 -6.89
C PRO A 158 0.04 -23.77 -8.43
N LEU A 159 1.03 -23.19 -9.13
CA LEU A 159 0.97 -23.05 -10.58
C LEU A 159 1.38 -24.31 -11.36
N THR A 160 2.29 -25.11 -10.82
CA THR A 160 2.87 -26.25 -11.55
C THR A 160 2.54 -27.59 -10.90
N GLU A 161 1.98 -27.56 -9.69
CA GLU A 161 1.76 -28.74 -8.85
C GLU A 161 3.05 -29.54 -8.64
N ARG A 162 4.19 -28.85 -8.59
CA ARG A 162 5.51 -29.45 -8.37
C ARG A 162 6.16 -28.86 -7.14
N GLN A 163 6.99 -29.66 -6.48
CA GLN A 163 7.84 -29.20 -5.38
C GLN A 163 9.14 -28.55 -5.87
N THR A 164 9.31 -28.35 -7.17
CA THR A 164 10.53 -27.78 -7.74
C THR A 164 10.24 -26.73 -8.81
N LEU A 165 11.13 -25.73 -8.89
CA LEU A 165 11.14 -24.71 -9.95
C LEU A 165 12.57 -24.57 -10.48
N TYR A 166 12.73 -24.76 -11.78
CA TYR A 166 14.01 -24.59 -12.44
C TYR A 166 14.36 -23.11 -12.64
N VAL A 167 15.50 -22.69 -12.11
CA VAL A 167 16.02 -21.33 -12.21
C VAL A 167 16.81 -21.20 -13.51
N ARG A 168 16.13 -20.72 -14.56
CA ARG A 168 16.75 -20.44 -15.86
C ARG A 168 17.83 -19.37 -15.73
N SER A 169 18.86 -19.45 -16.56
CA SER A 169 19.88 -18.39 -16.65
C SER A 169 19.27 -17.01 -16.95
N SER A 170 18.24 -16.99 -17.79
CA SER A 170 17.46 -15.78 -18.10
C SER A 170 16.70 -15.22 -16.89
N TYR A 171 16.29 -16.05 -15.93
CA TYR A 171 15.64 -15.56 -14.72
C TYR A 171 16.62 -14.72 -13.89
N LYS A 172 17.85 -15.21 -13.75
CA LYS A 172 18.92 -14.50 -13.02
C LYS A 172 19.22 -13.15 -13.65
N SER A 173 19.42 -13.10 -14.96
CA SER A 173 19.76 -11.86 -15.68
C SER A 173 18.61 -10.85 -15.70
N ILE A 174 17.38 -11.28 -15.99
CA ILE A 174 16.20 -10.42 -16.02
C ILE A 174 15.92 -9.86 -14.62
N ALA A 175 15.90 -10.70 -13.59
CA ALA A 175 15.66 -10.22 -12.22
C ALA A 175 16.77 -9.30 -11.74
N ALA A 176 18.04 -9.55 -12.11
CA ALA A 176 19.14 -8.65 -11.73
C ALA A 176 18.88 -7.25 -12.28
N GLN A 177 18.50 -7.12 -13.55
CA GLN A 177 18.22 -5.82 -14.17
C GLN A 177 16.94 -5.18 -13.62
N ALA A 178 15.84 -5.94 -13.56
CA ALA A 178 14.54 -5.44 -13.10
C ALA A 178 14.56 -4.93 -11.65
N LEU A 179 15.40 -5.51 -10.79
CA LEU A 179 15.43 -5.18 -9.36
C LEU A 179 16.49 -4.15 -8.95
N THR A 180 17.44 -3.75 -9.82
CA THR A 180 18.63 -2.97 -9.42
C THR A 180 18.68 -1.51 -9.89
N LYS A 181 17.78 -1.04 -10.76
CA LYS A 181 17.85 0.31 -11.33
C LYS A 181 17.71 1.44 -10.30
N VAL A 182 18.68 2.36 -10.24
CA VAL A 182 18.61 3.51 -9.32
C VAL A 182 17.82 4.63 -9.99
N ASP A 183 16.53 4.74 -9.66
CA ASP A 183 15.68 5.87 -10.05
C ASP A 183 15.74 6.98 -8.97
N PRO A 184 15.78 8.28 -9.32
CA PRO A 184 15.66 9.39 -8.37
C PRO A 184 14.52 9.25 -7.36
N ASN A 185 13.38 8.70 -7.77
CA ASN A 185 12.22 8.51 -6.90
C ASN A 185 12.28 7.23 -6.04
N ARG A 186 13.39 6.47 -6.11
CA ARG A 186 13.65 5.21 -5.39
C ARG A 186 12.62 4.09 -5.63
N ARG A 187 11.71 4.27 -6.60
CA ARG A 187 10.70 3.29 -7.03
C ARG A 187 11.11 2.65 -8.35
N LYS A 188 10.65 1.42 -8.60
CA LYS A 188 11.01 0.64 -9.79
C LYS A 188 9.78 0.01 -10.41
N TYR A 189 9.56 0.27 -11.70
CA TYR A 189 8.53 -0.41 -12.48
C TYR A 189 9.17 -1.30 -13.54
N ALA A 190 8.80 -2.58 -13.52
CA ALA A 190 9.27 -3.57 -14.49
C ALA A 190 8.09 -4.35 -15.07
N VAL A 191 8.12 -4.58 -16.39
CA VAL A 191 7.17 -5.42 -17.10
C VAL A 191 7.91 -6.61 -17.68
N ILE A 192 7.50 -7.81 -17.28
CA ILE A 192 8.00 -9.07 -17.82
C ILE A 192 7.01 -9.56 -18.87
N THR A 193 7.46 -9.63 -20.12
CA THR A 193 6.62 -10.02 -21.24
C THR A 193 7.25 -11.13 -22.07
N GLY A 194 6.48 -11.75 -22.96
CA GLY A 194 6.91 -12.94 -23.71
C GLY A 194 5.74 -13.80 -24.18
N THR A 195 6.02 -14.79 -25.00
CA THR A 195 5.00 -15.70 -25.55
C THR A 195 4.16 -16.39 -24.47
N PRO A 196 2.87 -16.70 -24.72
CA PRO A 196 2.07 -17.51 -23.81
C PRO A 196 2.78 -18.83 -23.46
N GLY A 197 2.67 -19.28 -22.19
CA GLY A 197 3.29 -20.53 -21.73
C GLY A 197 4.78 -20.49 -21.43
N ILE A 198 5.48 -19.38 -21.69
CA ILE A 198 6.95 -19.29 -21.52
C ILE A 198 7.47 -19.28 -20.07
N GLY A 199 6.58 -19.32 -19.08
CA GLY A 199 6.96 -19.34 -17.66
C GLY A 199 6.99 -17.99 -16.95
N LYS A 200 6.34 -16.94 -17.50
CA LYS A 200 6.25 -15.62 -16.86
C LYS A 200 5.70 -15.66 -15.43
N SER A 201 4.60 -16.38 -15.22
CA SER A 201 3.98 -16.54 -13.90
C SER A 201 4.92 -17.25 -12.92
N VAL A 202 5.63 -18.28 -13.38
CA VAL A 202 6.64 -19.01 -12.61
C VAL A 202 7.83 -18.10 -12.25
N PHE A 203 8.24 -17.21 -13.16
CA PHE A 203 9.27 -16.22 -12.88
C PHE A 203 8.89 -15.25 -11.75
N VAL A 204 7.61 -14.90 -11.59
CA VAL A 204 7.17 -14.05 -10.47
C VAL A 204 7.46 -14.73 -9.12
N TYR A 205 7.29 -16.05 -9.01
CA TYR A 205 7.66 -16.81 -7.80
C TYR A 205 9.17 -16.81 -7.56
N TYR A 206 9.98 -16.90 -8.62
CA TYR A 206 11.44 -16.76 -8.49
C TYR A 206 11.83 -15.35 -7.98
N VAL A 207 11.19 -14.29 -8.50
CA VAL A 207 11.41 -12.92 -8.01
C VAL A 207 10.99 -12.78 -6.55
N MET A 208 9.82 -13.31 -6.18
CA MET A 208 9.34 -13.33 -4.79
C MET A 208 10.37 -13.99 -3.87
N TRP A 209 10.86 -15.18 -4.23
CA TRP A 209 11.89 -15.88 -3.47
C TRP A 209 13.15 -15.05 -3.29
N ARG A 210 13.66 -14.45 -4.38
CA ARG A 210 14.85 -13.60 -4.32
C ARG A 210 14.68 -12.40 -3.41
N LEU A 211 13.56 -11.68 -3.53
CA LEU A 211 13.25 -10.52 -2.69
C LEU A 211 13.13 -10.90 -1.21
N ILE A 212 12.52 -12.06 -0.91
CA ILE A 212 12.42 -12.59 0.46
C ILE A 212 13.79 -12.93 1.03
N LYS A 213 14.70 -13.53 0.24
CA LYS A 213 16.09 -13.78 0.64
C LYS A 213 16.85 -12.48 0.92
N ASP A 214 16.59 -11.44 0.14
CA ASP A 214 17.13 -10.09 0.34
C ASP A 214 16.42 -9.31 1.48
N LYS A 215 15.49 -9.95 2.21
CA LYS A 215 14.69 -9.35 3.30
C LYS A 215 13.93 -8.09 2.87
N LYS A 216 13.55 -8.01 1.59
CA LYS A 216 12.72 -6.94 1.04
C LYS A 216 11.26 -7.23 1.32
N ARG A 217 10.47 -6.17 1.52
CA ARG A 217 9.03 -6.28 1.70
C ARG A 217 8.38 -6.63 0.37
N VAL A 218 7.46 -7.59 0.38
CA VAL A 218 6.81 -8.10 -0.84
C VAL A 218 5.32 -8.22 -0.63
N LEU A 219 4.53 -7.64 -1.53
CA LEU A 219 3.10 -7.87 -1.64
C LEU A 219 2.82 -8.65 -2.93
N PHE A 220 2.38 -9.89 -2.80
CA PHE A 220 2.12 -10.81 -3.90
C PHE A 220 0.62 -10.88 -4.21
N ILE A 221 0.21 -10.23 -5.30
CA ILE A 221 -1.21 -9.99 -5.68
C ILE A 221 -1.70 -11.00 -6.72
N THR A 222 -0.83 -11.90 -7.21
CA THR A 222 -1.18 -12.97 -8.15
C THR A 222 -2.17 -14.02 -7.58
N ARG A 223 -2.57 -13.90 -6.31
CA ARG A 223 -3.48 -14.80 -5.61
C ARG A 223 -4.49 -14.02 -4.77
N GLN A 224 -5.64 -14.64 -4.48
CA GLN A 224 -6.54 -14.22 -3.41
C GLN A 224 -6.62 -15.29 -2.28
N PRO A 225 -6.48 -14.90 -1.00
CA PRO A 225 -6.04 -13.58 -0.54
C PRO A 225 -4.60 -13.25 -0.98
N PRO A 226 -4.24 -11.97 -1.17
CA PRO A 226 -2.85 -11.57 -1.40
C PRO A 226 -1.94 -12.02 -0.25
N ILE A 227 -0.67 -12.27 -0.56
CA ILE A 227 0.33 -12.68 0.41
C ILE A 227 1.28 -11.51 0.66
N TYR A 228 1.52 -11.18 1.92
CA TYR A 228 2.45 -10.12 2.32
C TYR A 228 3.63 -10.69 3.09
N PHE A 229 4.82 -10.25 2.74
CA PHE A 229 6.04 -10.50 3.48
C PHE A 229 6.59 -9.17 4.01
N ASP A 230 6.69 -9.04 5.34
CA ASP A 230 7.09 -7.81 6.01
C ASP A 230 8.62 -7.63 6.15
N GLY A 231 9.41 -8.55 5.59
CA GLY A 231 10.86 -8.64 5.81
C GLY A 231 11.27 -9.71 6.83
N SER A 232 10.32 -10.22 7.62
CA SER A 232 10.53 -11.21 8.68
C SER A 232 9.59 -12.41 8.58
N THR A 233 8.29 -12.19 8.40
CA THR A 233 7.25 -13.22 8.41
C THR A 233 6.26 -13.03 7.26
N ILE A 234 5.60 -14.12 6.87
CA ILE A 234 4.62 -14.15 5.78
C ILE A 234 3.21 -14.13 6.37
N HIS A 235 2.37 -13.26 5.81
CA HIS A 235 1.00 -12.98 6.22
C HIS A 235 0.05 -13.12 5.04
N GLU A 236 -1.21 -13.42 5.33
CA GLU A 236 -2.32 -13.36 4.37
C GLU A 236 -3.07 -12.04 4.57
N CYS A 237 -3.35 -11.34 3.47
CA CYS A 237 -4.09 -10.08 3.48
C CYS A 237 -5.56 -10.35 3.15
N LYS A 238 -6.46 -10.19 4.13
CA LYS A 238 -7.91 -10.25 3.84
C LYS A 238 -8.36 -9.11 2.92
N GLN A 239 -7.75 -7.94 3.11
CA GLN A 239 -7.95 -6.74 2.34
C GLN A 239 -6.60 -6.02 2.19
N LEU A 240 -6.44 -5.21 1.15
CA LEU A 240 -5.26 -4.34 1.04
C LEU A 240 -5.30 -3.27 2.13
N PRO A 241 -4.14 -2.89 2.71
CA PRO A 241 -4.07 -1.78 3.66
C PRO A 241 -4.58 -0.48 3.06
N TYR A 242 -5.02 0.41 3.94
CA TYR A 242 -5.44 1.75 3.56
C TYR A 242 -4.42 2.42 2.63
N SER A 243 -4.88 3.02 1.52
CA SER A 243 -3.99 3.59 0.49
C SER A 243 -3.15 4.77 0.98
N GLY A 244 -3.59 5.45 2.04
CA GLY A 244 -2.79 6.51 2.70
C GLY A 244 -1.81 5.99 3.75
N ASN A 245 -1.72 4.68 4.00
CA ASN A 245 -0.74 4.10 4.93
C ASN A 245 0.67 4.13 4.31
N GLN A 246 1.43 5.18 4.60
CA GLN A 246 2.75 5.41 4.01
C GLN A 246 3.83 4.47 4.59
N GLN A 247 3.66 3.86 5.78
CA GLN A 247 4.54 2.78 6.25
C GLN A 247 4.44 1.56 5.36
N PHE A 248 3.19 1.23 5.03
CA PHE A 248 2.91 0.05 4.24
C PHE A 248 3.30 0.31 2.79
N TRP A 249 2.74 1.37 2.22
CA TRP A 249 2.96 1.76 0.83
C TRP A 249 4.16 2.70 0.73
N SER A 250 5.32 2.09 0.51
CA SER A 250 6.59 2.81 0.43
C SER A 250 7.49 2.28 -0.69
N PRO A 251 8.51 3.04 -1.14
CA PRO A 251 9.32 2.65 -2.29
C PRO A 251 10.06 1.31 -2.16
N ASP A 252 10.31 0.86 -0.93
CA ASP A 252 10.93 -0.43 -0.60
C ASP A 252 9.97 -1.62 -0.66
N LEU A 253 8.65 -1.40 -0.72
CA LEU A 253 7.66 -2.45 -0.95
C LEU A 253 7.64 -2.84 -2.43
N TRP A 254 7.78 -4.14 -2.69
CA TRP A 254 7.63 -4.72 -4.02
C TRP A 254 6.25 -5.36 -4.19
N CYS A 255 5.43 -4.77 -5.06
CA CYS A 255 4.16 -5.34 -5.49
C CYS A 255 4.39 -6.24 -6.72
N LEU A 256 4.12 -7.52 -6.55
CA LEU A 256 4.23 -8.52 -7.61
C LEU A 256 2.84 -8.84 -8.15
N VAL A 257 2.64 -8.60 -9.45
CA VAL A 257 1.35 -8.72 -10.12
C VAL A 257 1.51 -9.59 -11.37
N ASP A 258 0.52 -10.43 -11.65
CA ASP A 258 0.47 -11.25 -12.86
C ASP A 258 -0.86 -11.00 -13.57
N SER A 259 -0.77 -10.74 -14.89
CA SER A 259 -1.89 -10.77 -15.82
C SER A 259 -3.01 -9.73 -15.61
N VAL A 260 -2.86 -8.85 -14.62
CA VAL A 260 -3.79 -7.75 -14.30
C VAL A 260 -3.01 -6.43 -14.35
N ASP A 261 -3.59 -5.38 -14.93
CA ASP A 261 -2.98 -4.05 -14.90
C ASP A 261 -2.95 -3.56 -13.44
N PRO A 262 -1.77 -3.29 -12.85
CA PRO A 262 -1.64 -2.82 -11.48
C PRO A 262 -2.42 -1.53 -11.20
N THR A 263 -2.67 -0.68 -12.21
CA THR A 263 -3.46 0.55 -12.04
C THR A 263 -4.94 0.27 -11.79
N ASN A 264 -5.41 -0.94 -12.11
CA ASN A 264 -6.80 -1.36 -11.90
C ASN A 264 -6.98 -2.14 -10.59
N VAL A 265 -5.93 -2.31 -9.79
CA VAL A 265 -6.02 -2.96 -8.49
C VAL A 265 -6.58 -1.95 -7.49
N ALA A 266 -7.89 -2.08 -7.21
CA ALA A 266 -8.59 -1.18 -6.31
C ALA A 266 -7.89 -1.04 -4.94
N GLY A 267 -7.63 0.21 -4.53
CA GLY A 267 -6.98 0.53 -3.25
C GLY A 267 -5.45 0.40 -3.23
N MET A 268 -4.79 0.08 -4.35
CA MET A 268 -3.34 0.04 -4.44
C MET A 268 -2.77 1.40 -4.90
N PRO A 269 -2.09 2.17 -4.02
CA PRO A 269 -1.41 3.41 -4.39
C PRO A 269 -0.11 3.11 -5.14
N ILE A 270 -0.21 2.83 -6.44
CA ILE A 270 0.91 2.36 -7.25
C ILE A 270 2.12 3.30 -7.23
N GLU A 271 1.85 4.60 -7.13
CA GLU A 271 2.84 5.67 -7.07
C GLU A 271 3.65 5.70 -5.76
N CYS A 272 3.33 4.85 -4.79
CA CYS A 272 4.09 4.77 -3.55
C CYS A 272 5.12 3.62 -3.57
N CYS A 273 5.03 2.66 -4.51
CA CYS A 273 5.74 1.39 -4.41
C CYS A 273 6.60 1.04 -5.62
N SER A 274 7.38 -0.03 -5.50
CA SER A 274 8.00 -0.72 -6.65
C SER A 274 7.06 -1.81 -7.17
N VAL A 275 6.98 -2.00 -8.47
CA VAL A 275 6.04 -2.94 -9.11
C VAL A 275 6.75 -3.78 -10.15
N LEU A 276 6.53 -5.10 -10.09
CA LEU A 276 6.86 -6.01 -11.17
C LEU A 276 5.59 -6.67 -11.68
N LEU A 277 5.29 -6.41 -12.95
CA LEU A 277 4.14 -6.95 -13.67
C LEU A 277 4.58 -8.03 -14.64
N ALA A 278 4.07 -9.25 -14.51
CA ALA A 278 4.17 -10.26 -15.55
C ALA A 278 2.93 -10.22 -16.43
N SER A 279 3.08 -10.02 -17.75
CA SER A 279 1.94 -9.99 -18.67
C SER A 279 2.33 -10.36 -20.11
N THR A 280 1.41 -10.99 -20.84
CA THR A 280 1.57 -11.28 -22.28
C THR A 280 1.39 -10.00 -23.12
N PRO A 281 2.17 -9.78 -24.20
CA PRO A 281 2.14 -8.54 -24.97
C PRO A 281 0.80 -8.21 -25.62
N ARG A 282 -0.04 -9.24 -25.87
CA ARG A 282 -1.32 -9.14 -26.58
C ARG A 282 -2.49 -8.73 -25.67
N ARG A 283 -2.27 -8.55 -24.38
CA ARG A 283 -3.32 -8.12 -23.46
C ARG A 283 -3.23 -6.62 -23.25
N ASP A 284 -4.37 -5.94 -23.33
CA ASP A 284 -4.54 -4.50 -23.04
C ASP A 284 -4.15 -4.12 -21.58
N CYS A 285 -3.80 -5.11 -20.76
CA CYS A 285 -3.44 -5.03 -19.34
C CYS A 285 -2.11 -4.32 -19.01
N ILE A 286 -1.51 -3.59 -19.96
CA ILE A 286 -0.23 -2.88 -19.74
C ILE A 286 -0.32 -1.43 -20.23
N GLY A 287 -1.50 -0.98 -20.68
CA GLY A 287 -1.68 0.30 -21.35
C GLY A 287 -1.37 1.48 -20.44
N GLU A 288 -2.02 1.55 -19.27
CA GLU A 288 -1.86 2.66 -18.34
C GLU A 288 -0.58 2.53 -17.53
N PHE A 289 -0.23 1.30 -17.10
CA PHE A 289 1.03 1.07 -16.37
C PHE A 289 2.26 1.55 -17.15
N LYS A 290 2.34 1.31 -18.46
CA LYS A 290 3.45 1.79 -19.32
C LYS A 290 3.58 3.31 -19.41
N LYS A 291 2.50 4.05 -19.13
CA LYS A 291 2.48 5.52 -19.19
C LYS A 291 2.94 6.16 -17.88
N LEU A 292 3.11 5.38 -16.82
CA LEU A 292 3.53 5.90 -15.51
C LEU A 292 4.98 6.42 -15.52
N ALA A 293 5.25 7.31 -14.57
CA ALA A 293 6.60 7.75 -14.22
C ALA A 293 7.04 7.10 -12.88
N PRO A 294 8.23 6.48 -12.80
CA PRO A 294 9.20 6.28 -13.89
C PRO A 294 8.66 5.32 -14.98
N THR A 295 9.07 5.51 -16.23
CA THR A 295 8.64 4.62 -17.32
C THR A 295 9.04 3.17 -17.03
N PRO A 296 8.10 2.20 -17.06
CA PRO A 296 8.44 0.81 -16.75
C PRO A 296 9.45 0.20 -17.73
N ASP A 297 10.45 -0.47 -17.20
CA ASP A 297 11.41 -1.23 -18.02
C ASP A 297 10.75 -2.52 -18.50
N VAL A 298 10.77 -2.76 -19.80
CA VAL A 298 10.14 -3.93 -20.41
C VAL A 298 11.20 -4.99 -20.71
N PHE A 299 11.07 -6.16 -20.08
CA PHE A 299 11.95 -7.31 -20.27
C PHE A 299 11.22 -8.42 -21.02
N TYR A 300 11.81 -8.89 -22.11
CA TYR A 300 11.29 -10.02 -22.88
C TYR A 300 11.89 -11.33 -22.39
N MET A 301 11.04 -12.26 -21.95
CA MET A 301 11.45 -13.59 -21.53
C MET A 301 11.78 -14.45 -22.76
N PRO A 302 13.03 -14.94 -22.88
CA PRO A 302 13.43 -15.73 -24.04
C PRO A 302 12.77 -17.11 -24.02
N LEU A 303 12.71 -17.74 -25.20
CA LEU A 303 12.35 -19.15 -25.34
C LEU A 303 13.26 -20.03 -24.47
N SER A 304 12.70 -21.03 -23.81
CA SER A 304 13.47 -22.05 -23.10
C SER A 304 14.27 -22.83 -24.14
N CYS A 305 15.59 -22.96 -23.95
CA CYS A 305 16.38 -23.86 -24.80
C CYS A 305 15.91 -25.30 -24.59
N VAL A 306 15.92 -26.10 -25.64
CA VAL A 306 15.58 -27.53 -25.60
C VAL A 306 16.56 -28.21 -24.62
N GLY A 307 16.09 -28.47 -23.39
CA GLY A 307 16.92 -28.93 -22.26
C GLY A 307 16.57 -28.30 -20.91
N GLU A 308 15.88 -27.14 -20.91
CA GLU A 308 15.32 -26.48 -19.72
C GLU A 308 13.82 -26.78 -19.51
N SER A 309 13.30 -27.82 -20.18
CA SER A 309 11.88 -28.16 -20.19
C SER A 309 11.46 -28.74 -18.83
N ILE A 310 10.38 -28.15 -18.29
CA ILE A 310 9.78 -28.35 -16.98
C ILE A 310 9.68 -29.83 -16.59
#